data_AF-A0A1Q5K0P3-F1
#
_entry.id   AF-A0A1Q5K0P3-F1
#
_cell.length_a   1.000
_cell.length_b   1.000
_cell.length_c   1.000
_cell.angle_alpha   90.00
_cell.angle_beta   90.00
_cell.angle_gamma   90.00
#
_symmetry.space_group_name_H-M   'P 1'
#
loop_
_entity.id
_entity.type
_entity.pdbx_description
1 polymer ?
#
loop_
_entity_poly.entity_id
_entity_poly.type
_entity_poly.pdbx_seq_one_letter_code
_entity_poly.pdbx_strand_id
1 'polypeptide(L)' 'MVLTPRTSPPSDTPAHAPALSGRAALEANEAIRAFVDARAGQEWSPVESAAYEVLLIEWAAATRGTAAGDVIEAA' A
#
# COMPACT_ATOMS: atom_id res chain seq x y z
N MET A 1 16.75 -43.03 9.83
CA MET A 1 15.97 -41.76 9.83
C MET A 1 16.12 -41.16 8.44
N VAL A 2 15.07 -41.14 7.64
CA VAL A 2 15.10 -40.59 6.26
C VAL A 2 14.52 -39.19 6.30
N LEU A 3 15.29 -38.19 5.85
CA LEU A 3 14.85 -36.81 5.72
C LEU A 3 14.27 -36.64 4.31
N THR A 4 12.95 -36.56 4.21
CA THR A 4 12.30 -36.19 2.95
C THR A 4 12.65 -34.74 2.60
N PRO A 5 13.13 -34.44 1.38
CA PRO A 5 13.30 -33.08 0.91
C PRO A 5 11.92 -32.39 0.87
N ARG A 6 11.76 -31.24 1.55
CA ARG A 6 10.58 -30.39 1.36
C ARG A 6 10.67 -29.76 -0.04
N THR A 7 9.95 -30.34 -0.98
CA THR A 7 9.55 -29.67 -2.22
C THR A 7 8.75 -28.43 -1.83
N SER A 8 9.39 -27.26 -1.87
CA SER A 8 8.67 -25.98 -1.87
C SER A 8 7.86 -25.92 -3.16
N PRO A 9 6.55 -25.60 -3.13
CA PRO A 9 5.85 -25.28 -4.36
C PRO A 9 6.52 -24.05 -4.99
N PRO A 10 6.71 -24.00 -6.32
CA PRO A 10 7.04 -22.74 -6.95
C PRO A 10 5.90 -21.78 -6.62
N SER A 11 6.21 -20.70 -5.91
CA SER A 11 5.32 -19.54 -5.83
C SER A 11 5.20 -19.01 -7.25
N ASP A 12 4.23 -19.54 -8.00
CA ASP A 12 3.66 -18.90 -9.18
C ASP A 12 3.18 -17.53 -8.72
N THR A 13 4.07 -16.56 -8.85
CA THR A 13 3.80 -15.17 -8.54
C THR A 13 3.31 -14.60 -9.86
N PRO A 14 2.02 -14.26 -10.02
CA PRO A 14 1.60 -13.60 -11.24
C PRO A 14 2.22 -12.20 -11.22
N ALA A 15 3.34 -12.06 -11.93
CA ALA A 15 3.89 -10.76 -12.26
C ALA A 15 3.03 -10.12 -13.35
N HIS A 16 1.93 -9.45 -12.99
CA HIS A 16 1.17 -8.66 -13.98
C HIS A 16 0.35 -7.46 -13.43
N ALA A 17 0.99 -6.61 -12.61
CA ALA A 17 0.91 -5.13 -12.56
C ALA A 17 -0.44 -4.38 -12.27
N PRO A 18 -0.41 -3.12 -11.76
CA PRO A 18 0.45 -2.06 -12.24
C PRO A 18 1.44 -1.57 -11.18
N ALA A 19 2.73 -1.73 -11.46
CA ALA A 19 3.80 -1.08 -10.70
C ALA A 19 3.58 0.45 -10.55
N LEU A 20 2.78 1.06 -11.44
CA LEU A 20 2.38 2.46 -11.39
C LEU A 20 1.41 2.78 -10.24
N SER A 21 0.38 1.95 -9.96
CA SER A 21 -0.51 2.16 -8.81
C SER A 21 0.22 1.89 -7.49
N GLY A 22 1.12 0.89 -7.50
CA GLY A 22 2.02 0.65 -6.37
C GLY A 22 2.96 1.82 -6.10
N ARG A 23 3.48 2.47 -7.14
CA ARG A 23 4.33 3.65 -7.04
C ARG A 23 3.57 4.87 -6.52
N ALA A 24 2.36 5.14 -7.02
CA ALA A 24 1.54 6.25 -6.54
C ALA A 24 1.16 6.06 -5.06
N ALA A 25 0.82 4.84 -4.64
CA ALA A 25 0.56 4.52 -3.24
C ALA A 25 1.81 4.67 -2.37
N LEU A 26 2.99 4.33 -2.89
CA LEU A 26 4.26 4.52 -2.19
C LEU A 26 4.58 6.01 -2.03
N GLU A 27 4.43 6.82 -3.08
CA GLU A 27 4.66 8.27 -3.04
C GLU A 27 3.70 8.97 -2.06
N ALA A 28 2.42 8.60 -2.07
CA ALA A 28 1.45 9.11 -1.09
C ALA A 28 1.81 8.70 0.35
N ASN A 29 2.28 7.47 0.56
CA ASN A 29 2.75 7.01 1.86
C ASN A 29 3.98 7.77 2.36
N GLU A 30 4.93 8.08 1.49
CA GLU A 30 6.11 8.88 1.86
C GLU A 30 5.72 10.32 2.21
N ALA A 31 4.77 10.91 1.47
CA ALA A 31 4.22 12.23 1.81
C ALA A 31 3.53 12.23 3.18
N ILE A 32 2.76 11.17 3.50
CA ILE A 32 2.16 10.97 4.82
C ILE A 32 3.25 10.88 5.90
N ARG A 33 4.30 10.08 5.69
CA ARG A 33 5.39 9.93 6.65
C ARG A 33 6.11 11.24 6.91
N ALA A 34 6.47 11.98 5.85
CA ALA A 34 7.11 13.28 5.97
C ALA A 34 6.22 14.30 6.70
N PHE A 35 4.91 14.27 6.43
CA PHE A 35 3.93 15.15 7.10
C PHE A 35 3.86 14.86 8.60
N VAL A 36 3.83 13.59 9.00
CA VAL A 36 3.78 13.17 10.40
C VAL A 36 5.10 13.47 11.12
N ASP A 37 6.23 13.16 10.49
CA ASP A 37 7.56 13.36 11.06
C ASP A 37 7.86 14.84 11.33
N ALA A 38 7.49 15.72 10.39
CA ALA A 38 7.64 17.17 10.55
C ALA A 38 6.84 17.75 11.75
N ARG A 39 5.87 17.00 12.28
CA ARG A 39 4.99 17.41 13.39
C ARG A 39 5.09 16.48 14.59
N ALA A 40 6.15 15.68 14.66
CA ALA A 40 6.35 14.75 15.74
C ALA A 40 6.39 15.47 17.10
N GLY A 41 5.52 15.06 18.03
CA GLY A 41 5.47 15.60 19.38
C GLY A 41 4.69 16.91 19.54
N GLN A 42 3.96 17.36 18.52
CA GLN A 42 3.07 18.51 18.60
C GLN A 42 1.61 18.08 18.42
N GLU A 43 0.68 18.80 19.05
CA GLU A 43 -0.74 18.67 18.73
C GLU A 43 -1.03 19.30 17.36
N TRP A 44 -1.90 18.65 16.60
CA TRP A 44 -2.24 19.11 15.25
C TRP A 44 -3.41 20.08 15.31
N SER A 45 -3.27 21.17 14.57
CA SER A 45 -4.39 22.07 14.33
C SER A 45 -5.49 21.37 13.49
N PRO A 46 -6.73 21.90 13.49
CA PRO A 46 -7.79 21.40 12.62
C PRO A 46 -7.41 21.42 11.13
N VAL A 47 -6.63 22.43 10.72
CA VAL A 47 -6.14 22.55 9.32
C VAL A 47 -5.16 21.43 8.98
N GLU A 48 -4.27 21.09 9.89
CA GLU A 48 -3.31 19.99 9.70
C GLU A 48 -3.99 18.63 9.72
N SER A 49 -5.00 18.46 10.56
CA SER A 49 -5.82 17.25 10.59
C SER A 49 -6.54 17.06 9.24
N ALA A 50 -7.14 18.12 8.69
CA ALA A 50 -7.77 18.07 7.37
C ALA A 50 -6.75 17.78 6.24
N ALA A 51 -5.54 18.34 6.32
CA ALA A 51 -4.49 18.04 5.35
C ALA A 51 -4.05 16.57 5.40
N TYR A 52 -3.95 15.99 6.60
CA TYR A 52 -3.67 14.58 6.78
C TYR A 52 -4.78 13.68 6.21
N GLU A 53 -6.05 14.05 6.41
CA GLU A 53 -7.20 13.33 5.82
C GLU A 53 -7.15 13.30 4.29
N VAL A 54 -6.77 14.42 3.65
CA VAL A 54 -6.60 14.46 2.19
C VAL A 54 -5.51 13.48 1.74
N LEU A 55 -4.36 13.47 2.42
CA LEU A 55 -3.28 12.52 2.10
C LEU A 55 -3.73 11.06 2.28
N LEU A 56 -4.54 10.75 3.29
CA LEU A 56 -5.13 9.42 3.48
C LEU A 56 -6.11 9.04 2.38
N ILE A 57 -6.94 9.98 1.90
CA ILE A 57 -7.87 9.74 0.79
C ILE A 57 -7.11 9.45 -0.50
N GLU A 58 -6.07 10.23 -0.79
CA GLU A 58 -5.21 10.04 -1.96
C GLU A 58 -4.52 8.67 -1.92
N TRP A 59 -3.97 8.29 -0.77
CA TRP A 59 -3.41 6.96 -0.57
C TRP A 59 -4.44 5.85 -0.72
N ALA A 60 -5.64 6.01 -0.15
CA ALA A 60 -6.75 5.06 -0.29
C ALA A 60 -7.25 4.93 -1.74
N ALA A 61 -7.16 6.00 -2.53
CA ALA A 61 -7.47 5.96 -3.96
C ALA A 61 -6.38 5.21 -4.74
N ALA A 62 -5.11 5.53 -4.47
CA ALA A 62 -3.96 4.88 -5.12
C ALA A 62 -3.89 3.37 -4.82
N THR A 63 -4.25 2.95 -3.60
CA THR A 63 -4.28 1.55 -3.18
C THR A 63 -5.48 0.76 -3.72
N ARG A 64 -6.63 1.41 -3.95
CA ARG A 64 -7.80 0.76 -4.58
C ARG A 64 -7.59 0.52 -6.07
N GLY A 65 -6.82 1.37 -6.75
CA GLY A 65 -6.36 1.12 -8.11
C GLY A 65 -5.48 -0.13 -8.26
N THR A 66 -4.99 -0.69 -7.15
CA THR A 66 -4.25 -1.97 -7.09
C THR A 66 -5.16 -3.17 -6.82
N ALA A 67 -6.33 -2.99 -6.19
CA ALA A 67 -7.24 -4.08 -5.79
C ALA A 67 -8.29 -4.47 -6.86
N ALA A 68 -8.58 -3.58 -7.82
CA ALA A 68 -9.56 -3.84 -8.87
C ALA A 68 -9.09 -4.84 -9.96
N GLY A 69 -7.82 -5.24 -9.95
CA GLY A 69 -7.27 -6.24 -10.87
C GLY A 69 -7.41 -7.69 -10.39
N ASP A 70 -7.83 -7.92 -9.14
CA ASP A 70 -7.77 -9.23 -8.48
C ASP A 70 -9.15 -9.82 -8.11
N VAL A 71 -10.25 -9.26 -8.63
CA VAL A 71 -11.55 -9.92 -8.56
C VAL A 71 -11.67 -10.88 -9.74
N ILE A 72 -10.94 -12.00 -9.66
CA ILE A 72 -11.28 -13.18 -10.48
C ILE A 72 -12.55 -13.76 -9.86
N GLU A 73 -13.67 -13.43 -10.49
CA GLU A 73 -14.97 -14.07 -10.37
C GLU A 73 -14.81 -15.58 -10.63
N ALA A 74 -14.80 -16.39 -9.58
CA ALA A 74 -15.00 -17.83 -9.69
C ALA A 74 -16.50 -18.09 -9.66
N ALA A 75 -17.10 -18.20 -10.86
CA ALA A 75 -18.44 -18.73 -11.08
C ALA A 75 -18.37 -20.17 -11.63
#